data_AF-A0A2E0DSU9-F1
#
_entry.id   AF-A0A2E0DSU9-F1
#
_cell.length_a   1.000
_cell.length_b   1.000
_cell.length_c   1.000
_cell.angle_alpha   90.00
_cell.angle_beta   90.00
_cell.angle_gamma   90.00
#
_symmetry.space_group_name_H-M   'P 1'
#
loop_
_entity.id
_entity.type
_entity.pdbx_description
1 polymer ?
#
loop_
_entity_poly.entity_id
_entity_poly.type
_entity_poly.pdbx_seq_one_letter_code
_entity_poly.pdbx_strand_id
1 'polypeptide(L)'
;MAETPFSLVCTIARADAADIRAMRDSLISEAESHSIDDNTFSFRLDENNAKDLRAMWNTRIRGLIAADEILQAIESAGSSTKDNSMDA
;
A
#
# COMPACT_ATOMS: atom_id res chain seq x y z
N MET A 1 -29.51 7.32 -6.74
CA MET A 1 -28.30 6.47 -6.61
C MET A 1 -28.57 5.54 -5.45
N ALA A 2 -28.46 4.22 -5.63
CA ALA A 2 -28.63 3.30 -4.52
C ALA A 2 -27.45 3.49 -3.56
N GLU A 3 -27.72 3.73 -2.27
CA GLU A 3 -26.67 3.77 -1.25
C GLU A 3 -26.01 2.40 -1.15
N THR A 4 -24.69 2.36 -1.19
CA THR A 4 -23.91 1.15 -0.87
C THR A 4 -23.82 1.01 0.65
N PRO A 5 -24.55 0.08 1.28
CA PRO A 5 -24.65 -0.01 2.75
C PRO A 5 -23.33 -0.39 3.44
N PHE A 6 -22.37 -0.97 2.71
CA PHE A 6 -21.09 -1.39 3.28
C PHE A 6 -19.95 -0.58 2.70
N SER A 7 -19.09 -0.09 3.59
CA SER A 7 -17.87 0.61 3.21
C SER A 7 -16.71 0.21 4.11
N LEU A 8 -15.51 0.17 3.53
CA LEU A 8 -14.26 0.01 4.25
C LEU A 8 -13.30 1.10 3.81
N VAL A 9 -12.61 1.70 4.78
CA VAL A 9 -11.52 2.64 4.53
C VAL A 9 -10.25 2.04 5.11
N CYS A 10 -9.21 1.95 4.28
CA CYS A 10 -7.87 1.62 4.73
C CYS A 10 -7.04 2.88 4.72
N THR A 11 -6.35 3.16 5.82
CA THR A 11 -5.32 4.22 5.89
C THR A 11 -3.99 3.55 6.17
N ILE A 12 -2.99 3.90 5.37
CA ILE A 12 -1.65 3.32 5.42
C ILE A 12 -0.70 4.46 5.69
N ALA A 13 0.22 4.25 6.63
CA ALA A 13 1.26 5.20 6.99
C ALA A 13 2.62 4.50 7.01
N ARG A 14 3.65 5.18 6.51
CA ARG A 14 5.05 4.74 6.57
C ARG A 14 5.96 5.92 6.88
N ALA A 15 7.12 5.64 7.46
CA ALA A 15 8.10 6.67 7.81
C ALA A 15 8.83 7.25 6.58
N ASP A 16 9.02 6.44 5.53
CA ASP A 16 9.65 6.86 4.28
C ASP A 16 8.61 7.32 3.25
N ALA A 17 8.80 8.53 2.73
CA ALA A 17 7.91 9.15 1.76
C ALA A 17 8.03 8.55 0.34
N ALA A 18 9.15 7.90 0.00
CA ALA A 18 9.30 7.15 -1.23
C ALA A 18 8.55 5.81 -1.15
N ASP A 19 8.64 5.10 -0.02
CA ASP A 19 7.92 3.85 0.20
C ASP A 19 6.41 4.03 0.13
N ILE A 20 5.89 5.05 0.82
CA ILE A 20 4.45 5.29 0.83
C ILE A 20 3.93 5.63 -0.56
N ARG A 21 4.71 6.35 -1.37
CA ARG A 21 4.38 6.65 -2.77
C ARG A 21 4.39 5.38 -3.62
N ALA A 22 5.42 4.54 -3.46
CA ALA A 22 5.51 3.27 -4.18
C ALA A 22 4.33 2.34 -3.85
N MET A 23 3.96 2.22 -2.57
CA MET A 23 2.79 1.45 -2.13
C MET A 23 1.46 2.03 -2.65
N ARG A 24 1.33 3.35 -2.71
CA ARG A 24 0.13 3.98 -3.26
C ARG A 24 0.03 3.73 -4.76
N ASP A 25 1.13 3.90 -5.48
CA ASP A 25 1.17 3.75 -6.93
C ASP A 25 0.93 2.29 -7.36
N SER A 26 1.31 1.30 -6.53
CA SER A 26 0.97 -0.11 -6.78
C SER A 26 -0.55 -0.39 -6.75
N LEU A 27 -1.35 0.48 -6.11
CA LEU A 27 -2.81 0.34 -6.01
C LEU A 27 -3.59 1.19 -7.02
N ILE A 28 -2.92 2.02 -7.83
CA ILE A 28 -3.60 3.06 -8.62
C ILE A 28 -4.59 2.51 -9.65
N SER A 29 -4.36 1.29 -10.13
CA SER A 29 -5.25 0.58 -11.07
C SER A 29 -6.38 -0.18 -10.37
N GLU A 30 -6.30 -0.36 -9.04
CA GLU A 30 -7.19 -1.24 -8.27
C GLU A 30 -8.19 -0.49 -7.38
N ALA A 31 -7.81 0.70 -6.90
CA ALA A 31 -8.65 1.53 -6.04
C ALA A 31 -8.27 3.01 -6.19
N GLU A 32 -9.27 3.88 -6.14
CA GLU A 32 -9.01 5.31 -6.00
C GLU A 32 -8.40 5.56 -4.62
N SER A 33 -7.19 6.14 -4.63
CA SER A 33 -6.45 6.45 -3.42
C SER A 33 -6.27 7.97 -3.28
N HIS A 34 -6.33 8.43 -2.04
CA HIS A 34 -6.18 9.84 -1.67
C HIS A 34 -5.01 9.98 -0.70
N SER A 35 -4.05 10.81 -1.07
CA SER A 35 -2.97 11.23 -0.17
C SER A 35 -3.56 12.09 0.95
N ILE A 36 -3.22 11.76 2.19
CA ILE A 36 -3.61 12.54 3.38
C ILE A 36 -2.48 13.52 3.71
N ASP A 37 -1.24 13.04 3.68
CA ASP A 37 -0.02 13.82 3.83
C ASP A 37 1.15 13.14 3.08
N ASP A 38 2.39 13.56 3.31
CA ASP A 38 3.58 13.02 2.64
C ASP A 38 3.90 11.56 3.00
N ASN A 39 3.34 11.07 4.10
CA ASN A 39 3.66 9.78 4.73
C ASN A 39 2.45 8.86 4.86
N THR A 40 1.29 9.32 4.39
CA THR A 40 0.00 8.67 4.60
C THR A 40 -0.90 8.77 3.37
N PHE A 41 -1.52 7.66 2.98
CA PHE A 41 -2.62 7.67 2.03
C PHE A 41 -3.77 6.78 2.52
N SER A 42 -4.93 6.95 1.91
CA SER A 42 -6.09 6.09 2.14
C SER A 42 -6.74 5.67 0.84
N PHE A 43 -7.48 4.57 0.89
CA PHE A 43 -8.43 4.20 -0.15
C PHE A 43 -9.73 3.73 0.49
N ARG A 44 -10.83 3.87 -0.26
CA ARG A 44 -12.16 3.46 0.16
C ARG A 44 -12.69 2.40 -0.80
N LEU A 45 -13.36 1.39 -0.23
CA LEU A 45 -14.14 0.40 -0.97
C LEU A 45 -15.59 0.51 -0.52
N ASP A 46 -16.49 0.68 -1.46
CA ASP A 46 -17.93 0.74 -1.23
C ASP A 46 -18.60 -0.37 -2.04
N GLU A 47 -19.47 -1.16 -1.41
CA GLU A 47 -20.12 -2.30 -2.08
C GLU A 47 -21.47 -2.63 -1.41
N ASN A 48 -22.41 -3.12 -2.21
CA ASN A 48 -23.75 -3.49 -1.77
C ASN A 48 -23.78 -4.82 -1.02
N ASN A 49 -22.87 -5.72 -1.37
CA ASN A 49 -22.78 -7.05 -0.80
C ASN A 49 -21.53 -7.19 0.09
N ALA A 50 -21.73 -7.49 1.37
CA ALA A 50 -20.62 -7.66 2.32
C ALA A 50 -19.64 -8.78 1.93
N LYS A 51 -20.09 -9.84 1.26
CA LYS A 51 -19.22 -10.92 0.77
C LYS A 51 -18.29 -10.43 -0.32
N ASP A 52 -18.82 -9.61 -1.24
CA ASP A 52 -18.07 -9.05 -2.36
C ASP A 52 -17.12 -7.97 -1.85
N LEU A 53 -17.55 -7.13 -0.90
CA LEU A 53 -16.66 -6.19 -0.20
C LEU A 53 -15.47 -6.89 0.45
N ARG A 54 -15.72 -8.02 1.13
CA ARG A 54 -14.66 -8.84 1.73
C ARG A 54 -13.72 -9.42 0.67
N ALA A 55 -14.24 -9.83 -0.49
CA ALA A 55 -13.42 -10.32 -1.59
C ALA A 55 -12.55 -9.19 -2.15
N MET A 56 -13.13 -8.01 -2.39
CA MET A 56 -12.42 -6.81 -2.84
C MET A 56 -11.31 -6.44 -1.86
N TRP A 57 -11.63 -6.36 -0.56
CA TRP A 57 -10.69 -6.09 0.51
C TRP A 57 -9.51 -7.05 0.53
N ASN A 58 -9.79 -8.36 0.53
CA ASN A 58 -8.74 -9.38 0.57
C ASN A 58 -7.79 -9.31 -0.63
N THR A 59 -8.27 -8.93 -1.80
CA THR A 59 -7.41 -8.73 -2.98
C THR A 59 -6.46 -7.56 -2.77
N ARG A 60 -6.97 -6.39 -2.37
CA ARG A 60 -6.14 -5.18 -2.19
C ARG A 60 -5.12 -5.35 -1.07
N ILE A 61 -5.52 -5.96 0.07
CA ILE A 61 -4.59 -6.21 1.18
C ILE A 61 -3.46 -7.18 0.78
N ARG A 62 -3.75 -8.22 -0.01
CA ARG A 62 -2.68 -9.10 -0.51
C ARG A 62 -1.73 -8.38 -1.47
N GLY A 63 -2.26 -7.52 -2.34
CA GLY A 63 -1.44 -6.67 -3.22
C GLY A 63 -0.51 -5.75 -2.42
N LEU A 64 -1.02 -5.14 -1.35
CA LEU A 64 -0.23 -4.31 -0.44
C LEU A 64 0.86 -5.08 0.29
N ILE A 65 0.56 -6.27 0.80
CA ILE A 65 1.55 -7.14 1.46
C ILE A 65 2.67 -7.49 0.47
N ALA A 66 2.33 -7.85 -0.77
CA ALA A 66 3.33 -8.16 -1.79
C ALA A 66 4.20 -6.95 -2.14
N ALA A 67 3.61 -5.76 -2.25
CA ALA A 67 4.37 -4.52 -2.47
C ALA A 67 5.32 -4.23 -1.30
N ASP A 68 4.87 -4.43 -0.07
CA ASP A 68 5.66 -4.25 1.15
C ASP A 68 6.86 -5.20 1.20
N GLU A 69 6.65 -6.48 0.90
CA GLU A 69 7.71 -7.50 0.82
C GLU A 69 8.76 -7.15 -0.25
N ILE A 70 8.34 -6.63 -1.41
CA ILE A 70 9.25 -6.19 -2.47
C ILE A 70 10.08 -4.99 -2.01
N LEU A 71 9.46 -3.99 -1.36
CA LEU A 71 10.18 -2.83 -0.84
C LEU A 71 11.24 -3.24 0.17
N GLN A 72 10.89 -4.10 1.14
CA GLN A 72 11.85 -4.62 2.13
C GLN A 72 13.01 -5.39 1.46
N ALA A 73 12.72 -6.19 0.43
CA ALA A 73 13.76 -6.92 -0.30
C ALA A 73 14.73 -5.97 -1.05
N ILE A 74 14.20 -4.88 -1.63
CA ILE A 74 15.02 -3.85 -2.31
C ILE A 74 15.90 -3.11 -1.30
N GLU A 75 15.34 -2.71 -0.15
CA GLU A 75 16.11 -2.06 0.92
C GLU A 75 17.24 -2.97 1.42
N SER A 76 16.94 -4.25 1.68
CA SER A 76 17.94 -5.22 2.11
C SER A 76 19.03 -5.45 1.07
N ALA A 77 18.68 -5.51 -0.22
CA ALA A 77 19.64 -5.68 -1.30
C ALA A 77 20.52 -4.44 -1.50
N GLY A 78 19.93 -3.24 -1.39
CA GLY A 78 20.64 -1.96 -1.50
C GLY A 78 21.53 -1.64 -0.30
N SER A 79 21.18 -2.13 0.90
CA SER A 79 22.03 -2.03 2.09
C SER A 79 23.29 -2.90 1.98
N SER A 80 23.20 -4.05 1.32
CA SER A 80 24.29 -5.03 1.19
C SER A 80 25.47 -4.52 0.35
N THR A 81 25.26 -3.56 -0.56
CA THR A 81 26.32 -2.97 -1.40
C THR A 81 27.07 -1.81 -0.76
N LYS A 82 26.73 -1.38 0.47
CA LYS A 82 27.40 -0.25 1.15
C LYS A 82 28.50 -0.65 2.13
N ASP A 83 28.79 -1.93 2.31
CA ASP A 83 29.79 -2.38 3.28
C ASP A 83 31.04 -2.94 2.59
N ASN A 84 31.83 -2.07 1.94
CA ASN A 84 33.27 -2.33 1.71
C ASN A 84 34.03 -1.06 1.30
N SER A 85 34.09 -0.04 2.17
CA SER A 85 35.07 1.04 2.00
C SER A 85 35.46 1.65 3.33
N MET A 86 36.21 0.89 4.12
CA MET A 86 37.20 1.42 5.06
C MET A 86 38.01 0.22 5.55
N ASP A 87 39.22 0.07 5.03
CA ASP A 87 40.37 -0.42 5.79
C ASP A 87 41.67 -0.12 5.02
N ALA A 88 42.49 0.74 5.64
CA ALA A 88 43.93 1.00 5.53
C ALA A 88 44.54 1.45 4.18
#